data_AF-A0A329KNT7-F1
#
_entry.id   AF-A0A329KNT7-F1
#
_cell.length_a   1.000
_cell.length_b   1.000
_cell.length_c   1.000
_cell.angle_alpha   90.00
_cell.angle_beta   90.00
_cell.angle_gamma   90.00
#
_symmetry.space_group_name_H-M   'P 1'
#
loop_
_entity.id
_entity.type
_entity.pdbx_description
1 polymer ?
#
loop_
_entity_poly.entity_id
_entity_poly.type
_entity_poly.pdbx_seq_one_letter_code
_entity_poly.pdbx_strand_id
1 'polypeptide(L)'
;MVSSGELVLNVKDFGAKGDGVTDDTAAIQAAIYALGYAGGVLYFPKGIYLISDTLNVGNGTASAVSTQNAITLQGAGAANTGAAVYDGGFGTMIRYIGSTEKPMIHVRGPINAPRILDISLDGNMMASIGVRATNALGFKYRPCAIRDTTQIGILMDSWPSMTVSGTKNNMSCDIADGWINLGNSPYAVCIKLSGDIDGGDTNMSRLHNLHLLYSGTNGRALLLGFCDSNLFDTINCYRQGADNGSAYSVIFDGTEQVGYPAQNTFINFSATSDDVAVYGTIGDNIFYNYQTGDGGAVPDHPNLRGVTQDGHHFGSFDFANLKSSNDLETTGSGNGLIVKTPDGTKRYRIYVSNAGALSAQLL
;
A
#
# COMPACT_ATOMS: atom_id res chain seq x y z
N MET A 1 -12.81 10.63 -17.41
CA MET A 1 -13.98 11.07 -18.20
C MET A 1 -15.13 10.14 -17.89
N VAL A 2 -16.23 10.70 -17.41
CA VAL A 2 -17.52 9.98 -17.27
C VAL A 2 -17.99 9.63 -18.68
N SER A 3 -18.31 8.37 -18.95
CA SER A 3 -18.82 7.99 -20.28
C SER A 3 -20.28 8.45 -20.44
N SER A 4 -20.68 8.79 -21.65
CA SER A 4 -22.08 9.14 -21.94
C SER A 4 -22.99 7.94 -21.57
N GLY A 5 -23.74 8.06 -20.48
CA GLY A 5 -24.64 7.03 -19.95
C GLY A 5 -24.40 6.62 -18.49
N GLU A 6 -23.33 7.11 -17.85
CA GLU A 6 -23.07 6.84 -16.43
C GLU A 6 -24.01 7.67 -15.54
N LEU A 7 -24.71 7.03 -14.59
CA LEU A 7 -25.56 7.71 -13.62
C LEU A 7 -24.69 8.63 -12.75
N VAL A 8 -25.01 9.92 -12.68
CA VAL A 8 -24.35 10.88 -11.79
C VAL A 8 -25.37 11.43 -10.81
N LEU A 9 -25.13 11.21 -9.52
CA LEU A 9 -25.90 11.76 -8.42
C LEU A 9 -25.06 12.79 -7.67
N ASN A 10 -25.67 13.88 -7.20
CA ASN A 10 -24.99 14.84 -6.34
C ASN A 10 -25.41 14.59 -4.88
N VAL A 11 -24.45 14.50 -3.95
CA VAL A 11 -24.75 14.34 -2.51
C VAL A 11 -25.70 15.42 -1.97
N LYS A 12 -25.68 16.63 -2.56
CA LYS A 12 -26.55 17.73 -2.13
C LYS A 12 -28.02 17.50 -2.48
N ASP A 13 -28.32 16.71 -3.51
CA ASP A 13 -29.69 16.33 -3.86
C ASP A 13 -30.32 15.40 -2.81
N PHE A 14 -29.49 14.77 -1.96
CA PHE A 14 -29.89 13.92 -0.84
C PHE A 14 -29.86 14.66 0.51
N GLY A 15 -29.58 15.97 0.50
CA GLY A 15 -29.63 16.83 1.68
C GLY A 15 -28.27 17.13 2.33
N ALA A 16 -27.17 16.56 1.84
CA ALA A 16 -25.84 16.85 2.37
C ALA A 16 -25.48 18.32 2.16
N LYS A 17 -24.91 18.96 3.18
CA LYS A 17 -24.57 20.39 3.17
C LYS A 17 -23.13 20.63 2.76
N GLY A 18 -22.19 19.86 3.31
CA GLY A 18 -20.75 20.09 3.14
C GLY A 18 -20.28 21.44 3.71
N ASP A 19 -20.92 21.89 4.80
CA ASP A 19 -20.70 23.21 5.43
C ASP A 19 -19.71 23.18 6.61
N GLY A 20 -19.18 22.01 6.94
CA GLY A 20 -18.26 21.80 8.07
C GLY A 20 -18.93 21.85 9.45
N VAL A 21 -20.27 21.83 9.52
CA VAL A 21 -21.04 21.89 10.77
C VAL A 21 -22.12 20.81 10.81
N THR A 22 -22.82 20.60 9.71
CA THR A 22 -23.90 19.62 9.58
C THR A 22 -23.33 18.20 9.50
N ASP A 23 -23.92 17.27 10.26
CA ASP A 23 -23.66 15.84 10.08
C ASP A 23 -24.36 15.33 8.80
N ASP A 24 -23.56 15.04 7.78
CA ASP A 24 -24.01 14.66 6.45
C ASP A 24 -24.13 13.13 6.27
N THR A 25 -23.88 12.33 7.33
CA THR A 25 -23.79 10.86 7.26
C THR A 25 -25.00 10.22 6.58
N ALA A 26 -26.20 10.54 7.07
CA ALA A 26 -27.42 9.92 6.58
C ALA A 26 -27.71 10.28 5.11
N ALA A 27 -27.46 11.54 4.73
CA ALA A 27 -27.65 12.02 3.36
C ALA A 27 -26.67 11.36 2.39
N ILE A 28 -25.39 11.30 2.74
CA ILE A 28 -24.36 10.67 1.91
C ILE A 28 -24.63 9.17 1.76
N GLN A 29 -24.95 8.47 2.86
CA GLN A 29 -25.22 7.04 2.80
C GLN A 29 -26.46 6.72 1.95
N ALA A 30 -27.52 7.53 2.05
CA ALA A 30 -28.69 7.41 1.18
C ALA A 30 -28.35 7.61 -0.29
N ALA A 31 -27.48 8.57 -0.61
CA ALA A 31 -27.02 8.83 -1.96
C ALA A 31 -26.20 7.66 -2.54
N ILE A 32 -25.34 7.02 -1.72
CA ILE A 32 -24.62 5.81 -2.12
C ILE A 32 -25.61 4.69 -2.46
N TYR A 33 -26.64 4.51 -1.63
CA TYR A 33 -27.63 3.46 -1.86
C TYR A 33 -28.47 3.66 -3.13
N ALA A 34 -28.62 4.90 -3.60
CA ALA A 34 -29.37 5.23 -4.80
C ALA A 34 -28.66 4.86 -6.12
N LEU A 35 -27.35 4.59 -6.13
CA LEU A 35 -26.61 4.24 -7.36
C LEU A 35 -26.96 2.85 -7.95
N GLY A 36 -27.70 2.01 -7.22
CA GLY A 36 -28.22 0.74 -7.73
C GLY A 36 -27.15 -0.25 -8.22
N TYR A 37 -27.55 -1.26 -9.00
CA TYR A 37 -26.68 -2.36 -9.43
C TYR A 37 -25.61 -1.95 -10.46
N ALA A 38 -25.99 -1.07 -11.39
CA ALA A 38 -25.08 -0.61 -12.46
C ALA A 38 -24.00 0.36 -11.94
N GLY A 39 -24.13 0.84 -10.70
CA GLY A 39 -23.22 1.82 -10.13
C GLY A 39 -23.41 3.20 -10.73
N GLY A 40 -22.34 3.98 -10.68
CA GLY A 40 -22.31 5.35 -11.16
C GLY A 40 -21.46 6.24 -10.27
N VAL A 41 -21.56 7.53 -10.50
CA VAL A 41 -20.77 8.56 -9.81
C VAL A 41 -21.64 9.24 -8.78
N LEU A 42 -21.27 9.13 -7.50
CA LEU A 42 -21.72 10.06 -6.47
C LEU A 42 -20.74 11.22 -6.40
N TYR A 43 -21.17 12.37 -6.93
CA TYR A 43 -20.40 13.59 -6.95
C TYR A 43 -20.55 14.37 -5.64
N PHE A 44 -19.41 14.79 -5.10
CA PHE A 44 -19.27 15.65 -3.95
C PHE A 44 -18.76 17.01 -4.43
N PRO A 45 -19.59 18.06 -4.43
CA PRO A 45 -19.11 19.42 -4.59
C PRO A 45 -18.04 19.79 -3.55
N LYS A 46 -17.31 20.88 -3.78
CA LYS A 46 -16.41 21.46 -2.77
C LYS A 46 -17.16 21.67 -1.45
N GLY A 47 -16.55 21.27 -0.35
CA GLY A 47 -17.12 21.37 0.99
C GLY A 47 -16.44 20.46 2.00
N ILE A 48 -16.75 20.68 3.27
CA ILE A 48 -16.34 19.82 4.39
C ILE A 48 -17.59 19.07 4.85
N TYR A 49 -17.62 17.77 4.59
CA TYR A 49 -18.73 16.88 4.90
C TYR A 49 -18.41 16.14 6.20
N LEU A 50 -19.13 16.45 7.28
CA LEU A 50 -18.94 15.74 8.54
C LEU A 50 -19.67 14.40 8.50
N ILE A 51 -19.03 13.35 8.99
CA ILE A 51 -19.66 12.03 9.17
C ILE A 51 -19.48 11.52 10.60
N SER A 52 -20.56 11.03 11.21
CA SER A 52 -20.57 10.43 12.55
C SER A 52 -20.54 8.90 12.53
N ASP A 53 -20.72 8.27 11.37
CA ASP A 53 -20.64 6.83 11.17
C ASP A 53 -19.96 6.44 9.84
N THR A 54 -19.58 5.18 9.71
CA THR A 54 -18.95 4.60 8.52
C THR A 54 -19.85 4.73 7.29
N LEU A 55 -19.30 5.27 6.20
CA LEU A 55 -19.92 5.21 4.88
C LEU A 55 -19.61 3.87 4.23
N ASN A 56 -20.65 3.09 3.95
CA ASN A 56 -20.56 1.80 3.29
C ASN A 56 -20.70 1.96 1.79
N VAL A 57 -19.64 1.63 1.04
CA VAL A 57 -19.66 1.56 -0.42
C VAL A 57 -19.87 0.11 -0.83
N GLY A 58 -21.05 -0.17 -1.38
CA GLY A 58 -21.49 -1.54 -1.64
C GLY A 58 -22.15 -2.19 -0.43
N ASN A 59 -22.62 -3.41 -0.64
CA ASN A 59 -23.35 -4.18 0.36
C ASN A 59 -22.91 -5.65 0.41
N GLY A 60 -21.69 -5.96 -0.05
CA GLY A 60 -21.11 -7.28 0.07
C GLY A 60 -20.91 -7.71 1.52
N THR A 61 -20.91 -9.02 1.73
CA THR A 61 -20.75 -9.65 3.05
C THR A 61 -19.87 -10.90 2.93
N ALA A 62 -19.54 -11.51 4.07
CA ALA A 62 -18.90 -12.82 4.13
C ALA A 62 -19.74 -13.98 3.57
N SER A 63 -20.95 -13.72 3.05
CA SER A 63 -21.82 -14.77 2.48
C SER A 63 -22.53 -14.34 1.19
N ALA A 64 -22.35 -13.11 0.73
CA ALA A 64 -23.05 -12.59 -0.44
C ALA A 64 -22.20 -11.57 -1.19
N VAL A 65 -22.25 -11.66 -2.52
CA VAL A 65 -21.64 -10.66 -3.41
C VAL A 65 -22.46 -9.37 -3.39
N SER A 66 -21.78 -8.24 -3.46
CA SER A 66 -22.41 -6.92 -3.52
C SER A 66 -23.36 -6.82 -4.72
N THR A 67 -24.58 -6.39 -4.46
CA THR A 67 -25.55 -6.01 -5.51
C THR A 67 -25.36 -4.58 -5.98
N GLN A 68 -24.33 -3.89 -5.49
CA GLN A 68 -23.90 -2.57 -5.90
C GLN A 68 -22.44 -2.65 -6.35
N ASN A 69 -22.18 -2.33 -7.60
CA ASN A 69 -20.84 -2.43 -8.20
C ASN A 69 -20.50 -1.11 -8.88
N ALA A 70 -19.23 -0.90 -9.25
CA ALA A 70 -18.78 0.28 -10.00
C ALA A 70 -19.19 1.64 -9.39
N ILE A 71 -19.36 1.70 -8.06
CA ILE A 71 -19.64 2.96 -7.37
C ILE A 71 -18.36 3.80 -7.36
N THR A 72 -18.48 5.04 -7.83
CA THR A 72 -17.43 6.06 -7.77
C THR A 72 -17.86 7.16 -6.81
N LEU A 73 -17.11 7.34 -5.71
CA LEU A 73 -17.17 8.57 -4.91
C LEU A 73 -16.20 9.57 -5.53
N GLN A 74 -16.72 10.69 -6.06
CA GLN A 74 -15.94 11.66 -6.82
C GLN A 74 -16.01 13.03 -6.15
N GLY A 75 -14.88 13.54 -5.67
CA GLY A 75 -14.75 14.91 -5.18
C GLY A 75 -14.57 15.95 -6.29
N ALA A 76 -14.62 17.22 -5.91
CA ALA A 76 -14.47 18.37 -6.81
C ALA A 76 -13.01 18.74 -7.14
N GLY A 77 -12.03 17.91 -6.76
CA GLY A 77 -10.59 18.11 -7.02
C GLY A 77 -9.77 18.56 -5.81
N ALA A 78 -8.45 18.61 -6.00
CA ALA A 78 -7.40 19.14 -5.09
C ALA A 78 -6.92 18.27 -3.93
N ALA A 79 -7.19 16.96 -3.91
CA ALA A 79 -6.67 16.08 -2.85
C ALA A 79 -5.12 15.89 -2.86
N ASN A 80 -4.39 16.52 -3.79
CA ASN A 80 -2.96 16.28 -4.04
C ASN A 80 -2.05 17.52 -4.11
N THR A 81 -2.46 18.69 -3.62
CA THR A 81 -1.61 19.91 -3.68
C THR A 81 -0.67 20.09 -2.46
N GLY A 82 -0.10 18.99 -1.94
CA GLY A 82 0.88 19.01 -0.84
C GLY A 82 0.28 19.15 0.56
N ALA A 83 1.08 19.62 1.54
CA ALA A 83 0.66 19.75 2.95
C ALA A 83 -0.57 20.66 3.17
N ALA A 84 -0.96 21.49 2.20
CA ALA A 84 -2.13 22.37 2.23
C ALA A 84 -3.47 21.65 1.92
N VAL A 85 -3.44 20.38 1.48
CA VAL A 85 -4.66 19.56 1.25
C VAL A 85 -5.48 19.38 2.54
N TYR A 86 -4.80 19.43 3.68
CA TYR A 86 -5.38 19.11 4.97
C TYR A 86 -6.22 20.23 5.61
N ASP A 87 -6.24 21.42 5.03
CA ASP A 87 -6.98 22.57 5.58
C ASP A 87 -8.44 22.67 5.07
N GLY A 88 -8.91 21.69 4.28
CA GLY A 88 -10.31 21.63 3.82
C GLY A 88 -10.74 22.77 2.88
N GLY A 89 -9.84 23.70 2.54
CA GLY A 89 -10.16 24.94 1.82
C GLY A 89 -10.17 24.85 0.30
N PHE A 90 -9.61 23.78 -0.29
CA PHE A 90 -9.34 23.71 -1.74
C PHE A 90 -10.20 22.72 -2.52
N GLY A 91 -10.88 21.77 -1.86
CA GLY A 91 -11.54 20.64 -2.51
C GLY A 91 -12.69 20.00 -1.72
N THR A 92 -12.89 18.71 -1.93
CA THR A 92 -13.82 17.91 -1.13
C THR A 92 -13.09 17.25 0.04
N MET A 93 -13.58 17.49 1.26
CA MET A 93 -13.12 16.79 2.46
C MET A 93 -14.29 16.07 3.13
N ILE A 94 -14.06 14.83 3.55
CA ILE A 94 -14.92 14.11 4.49
C ILE A 94 -14.17 14.05 5.82
N ARG A 95 -14.79 14.53 6.91
CA ARG A 95 -14.20 14.55 8.25
C ARG A 95 -15.02 13.69 9.21
N TYR A 96 -14.36 12.86 9.99
CA TYR A 96 -15.02 12.04 11.01
C TYR A 96 -15.29 12.83 12.30
N ILE A 97 -16.50 12.69 12.84
CA ILE A 97 -16.96 13.29 14.11
C ILE A 97 -17.67 12.29 15.02
N GLY A 98 -17.62 10.99 14.67
CA GLY A 98 -18.29 9.94 15.43
C GLY A 98 -17.65 9.72 16.80
N SER A 99 -18.47 9.37 17.79
CA SER A 99 -18.02 9.13 19.18
C SER A 99 -17.35 7.75 19.40
N THR A 100 -17.30 6.91 18.38
CA THR A 100 -16.77 5.55 18.43
C THR A 100 -15.71 5.38 17.36
N GLU A 101 -14.59 4.72 17.68
CA GLU A 101 -13.57 4.38 16.69
C GLU A 101 -14.11 3.42 15.63
N LYS A 102 -14.36 3.93 14.43
CA LYS A 102 -14.80 3.17 13.26
C LYS A 102 -14.02 3.58 12.01
N PRO A 103 -14.02 2.74 10.95
CA PRO A 103 -13.59 3.17 9.63
C PRO A 103 -14.42 4.34 9.12
N MET A 104 -13.82 5.31 8.42
CA MET A 104 -14.57 6.38 7.75
C MET A 104 -15.32 5.82 6.54
N ILE A 105 -14.63 5.08 5.68
CA ILE A 105 -15.22 4.43 4.50
C ILE A 105 -14.91 2.93 4.53
N HIS A 106 -15.95 2.11 4.38
CA HIS A 106 -15.81 0.67 4.15
C HIS A 106 -16.28 0.32 2.74
N VAL A 107 -15.34 -0.05 1.88
CA VAL A 107 -15.63 -0.70 0.60
C VAL A 107 -15.98 -2.15 0.88
N ARG A 108 -17.28 -2.45 0.84
CA ARG A 108 -17.86 -3.72 1.28
C ARG A 108 -17.99 -4.68 0.12
N GLY A 109 -16.95 -5.48 -0.08
CA GLY A 109 -16.96 -6.57 -1.03
C GLY A 109 -17.51 -7.88 -0.48
N PRO A 110 -17.60 -8.93 -1.32
CA PRO A 110 -17.19 -8.98 -2.73
C PRO A 110 -17.80 -7.89 -3.63
N ILE A 111 -16.99 -7.01 -4.21
CA ILE A 111 -17.46 -5.88 -5.02
C ILE A 111 -16.53 -5.63 -6.19
N ASN A 112 -17.10 -5.31 -7.36
CA ASN A 112 -16.33 -5.01 -8.56
C ASN A 112 -16.21 -3.50 -8.81
N ALA A 113 -15.00 -3.07 -9.12
CA ALA A 113 -14.58 -1.74 -9.56
C ALA A 113 -15.06 -0.55 -8.71
N PRO A 114 -15.06 -0.61 -7.36
CA PRO A 114 -15.33 0.59 -6.56
C PRO A 114 -14.22 1.63 -6.78
N ARG A 115 -14.54 2.92 -6.65
CA ARG A 115 -13.58 4.01 -6.85
C ARG A 115 -13.80 5.12 -5.85
N ILE A 116 -12.73 5.67 -5.32
CA ILE A 116 -12.73 6.90 -4.51
C ILE A 116 -11.70 7.83 -5.14
N LEU A 117 -12.16 8.96 -5.64
CA LEU A 117 -11.38 9.86 -6.47
C LEU A 117 -11.52 11.29 -5.96
N ASP A 118 -10.42 12.04 -5.88
CA ASP A 118 -10.39 13.47 -5.57
C ASP A 118 -11.00 13.86 -4.21
N ILE A 119 -10.91 13.00 -3.20
CA ILE A 119 -11.45 13.24 -1.85
C ILE A 119 -10.34 13.18 -0.81
N SER A 120 -10.34 14.17 0.09
CA SER A 120 -9.51 14.15 1.31
C SER A 120 -10.30 13.57 2.48
N LEU A 121 -9.69 12.67 3.24
CA LEU A 121 -10.27 12.05 4.43
C LEU A 121 -9.53 12.55 5.67
N ASP A 122 -10.28 13.13 6.60
CA ASP A 122 -9.77 13.57 7.90
C ASP A 122 -10.37 12.73 9.02
N GLY A 123 -9.56 11.83 9.58
CA GLY A 123 -9.96 10.97 10.68
C GLY A 123 -10.15 11.73 12.00
N ASN A 124 -9.70 12.99 12.10
CA ASN A 124 -9.86 13.87 13.24
C ASN A 124 -9.36 13.28 14.58
N MET A 125 -8.39 12.35 14.50
CA MET A 125 -7.92 11.51 15.62
C MET A 125 -9.06 10.78 16.35
N MET A 126 -10.13 10.43 15.63
CA MET A 126 -11.31 9.74 16.15
C MET A 126 -11.69 8.51 15.31
N ALA A 127 -11.46 8.54 13.99
CA ALA A 127 -11.67 7.38 13.13
C ALA A 127 -10.53 6.39 13.29
N SER A 128 -10.83 5.10 13.44
CA SER A 128 -9.79 4.05 13.49
C SER A 128 -9.13 3.85 12.14
N ILE A 129 -9.91 3.86 11.07
CA ILE A 129 -9.43 3.57 9.71
C ILE A 129 -9.91 4.65 8.73
N GLY A 130 -9.07 5.07 7.80
CA GLY A 130 -9.50 5.98 6.72
C GLY A 130 -10.34 5.24 5.69
N VAL A 131 -9.73 4.27 5.01
CA VAL A 131 -10.42 3.37 4.08
C VAL A 131 -10.15 1.92 4.45
N ARG A 132 -11.22 1.14 4.67
CA ARG A 132 -11.15 -0.32 4.73
C ARG A 132 -11.73 -0.89 3.43
N ALA A 133 -10.94 -1.63 2.67
CA ALA A 133 -11.39 -2.33 1.47
C ALA A 133 -11.35 -3.83 1.70
N THR A 134 -12.53 -4.46 1.67
CA THR A 134 -12.68 -5.89 1.91
C THR A 134 -13.11 -6.59 0.62
N ASN A 135 -12.33 -7.54 0.11
CA ASN A 135 -12.63 -8.29 -1.13
C ASN A 135 -13.02 -7.40 -2.33
N ALA A 136 -12.29 -6.32 -2.56
CA ALA A 136 -12.54 -5.42 -3.68
C ALA A 136 -11.73 -5.84 -4.91
N LEU A 137 -12.42 -6.07 -6.03
CA LEU A 137 -11.79 -6.32 -7.33
C LEU A 137 -11.72 -4.99 -8.09
N GLY A 138 -10.53 -4.58 -8.53
CA GLY A 138 -10.37 -3.36 -9.34
C GLY A 138 -10.61 -2.06 -8.58
N PHE A 139 -10.43 -2.05 -7.25
CA PHE A 139 -10.60 -0.83 -6.44
C PHE A 139 -9.60 0.24 -6.85
N LYS A 140 -10.08 1.48 -7.03
CA LYS A 140 -9.21 2.63 -7.31
C LYS A 140 -9.31 3.68 -6.23
N TYR A 141 -8.16 4.17 -5.77
CA TYR A 141 -8.05 5.27 -4.82
C TYR A 141 -7.04 6.28 -5.34
N ARG A 142 -7.49 7.37 -5.98
CA ARG A 142 -6.61 8.36 -6.64
C ARG A 142 -7.36 9.58 -7.20
N PRO A 143 -6.73 10.75 -7.31
CA PRO A 143 -5.79 11.27 -6.32
C PRO A 143 -6.52 11.54 -5.01
N CYS A 144 -6.00 11.09 -3.87
CA CYS A 144 -6.69 11.21 -2.59
C CYS A 144 -5.70 11.35 -1.43
N ALA A 145 -6.16 11.91 -0.31
CA ALA A 145 -5.36 12.06 0.91
C ALA A 145 -6.08 11.54 2.15
N ILE A 146 -5.33 11.03 3.11
CA ILE A 146 -5.83 10.61 4.43
C ILE A 146 -4.98 11.26 5.51
N ARG A 147 -5.59 11.73 6.59
CA ARG A 147 -4.88 12.17 7.79
C ARG A 147 -5.56 11.74 9.08
N ASP A 148 -4.78 11.71 10.15
CA ASP A 148 -5.25 11.67 11.54
C ASP A 148 -6.26 10.55 11.83
N THR A 149 -6.10 9.37 11.23
CA THR A 149 -6.77 8.16 11.73
C THR A 149 -5.96 7.58 12.88
N THR A 150 -6.62 6.93 13.83
CA THR A 150 -5.97 6.48 15.07
C THR A 150 -5.25 5.14 14.91
N GLN A 151 -5.60 4.34 13.90
CA GLN A 151 -5.02 3.00 13.71
C GLN A 151 -4.44 2.81 12.30
N ILE A 152 -5.24 2.95 11.24
CA ILE A 152 -4.80 2.61 9.87
C ILE A 152 -5.26 3.68 8.86
N GLY A 153 -4.43 4.05 7.89
CA GLY A 153 -4.84 4.91 6.78
C GLY A 153 -5.71 4.12 5.81
N ILE A 154 -5.09 3.15 5.12
CA ILE A 154 -5.76 2.20 4.22
C ILE A 154 -5.53 0.78 4.72
N LEU A 155 -6.61 0.03 4.96
CA LEU A 155 -6.59 -1.40 5.20
C LEU A 155 -7.18 -2.12 3.99
N MET A 156 -6.45 -3.05 3.41
CA MET A 156 -6.96 -3.98 2.41
C MET A 156 -7.02 -5.39 3.02
N ASP A 157 -8.23 -5.91 3.19
CA ASP A 157 -8.51 -7.20 3.84
C ASP A 157 -9.52 -8.08 3.10
N SER A 158 -9.83 -9.25 3.66
CA SER A 158 -10.75 -10.21 3.08
C SER A 158 -11.63 -10.90 4.11
N TRP A 159 -12.79 -11.38 3.66
CA TRP A 159 -13.65 -12.29 4.40
C TRP A 159 -13.08 -13.71 4.36
N PRO A 160 -13.13 -14.47 5.48
CA PRO A 160 -12.51 -15.79 5.53
C PRO A 160 -13.07 -16.88 4.60
N SER A 161 -14.27 -16.73 4.07
CA SER A 161 -14.97 -17.83 3.37
C SER A 161 -15.58 -17.42 2.03
N MET A 162 -15.10 -16.35 1.41
CA MET A 162 -15.64 -15.83 0.15
C MET A 162 -14.61 -15.73 -0.97
N THR A 163 -15.05 -16.05 -2.18
CA THR A 163 -14.31 -15.80 -3.44
C THR A 163 -15.11 -14.88 -4.35
N VAL A 164 -14.42 -14.08 -5.17
CA VAL A 164 -15.00 -13.28 -6.27
C VAL A 164 -14.28 -13.71 -7.54
N SER A 165 -14.96 -14.33 -8.51
CA SER A 165 -14.28 -14.81 -9.73
C SER A 165 -13.07 -15.73 -9.44
N GLY A 166 -13.11 -16.49 -8.34
CA GLY A 166 -12.02 -17.35 -7.89
C GLY A 166 -11.01 -16.71 -6.92
N THR A 167 -11.11 -15.41 -6.66
CA THR A 167 -10.11 -14.65 -5.89
C THR A 167 -10.59 -14.37 -4.48
N LYS A 168 -9.77 -14.63 -3.47
CA LYS A 168 -10.14 -14.49 -2.05
C LYS A 168 -9.77 -13.14 -1.43
N ASN A 169 -9.06 -12.28 -2.15
CA ASN A 169 -8.57 -11.00 -1.62
C ASN A 169 -8.84 -9.82 -2.56
N ASN A 170 -8.32 -8.64 -2.20
CA ASN A 170 -8.36 -7.44 -3.01
C ASN A 170 -7.40 -7.57 -4.20
N MET A 171 -7.95 -7.60 -5.41
CA MET A 171 -7.16 -7.90 -6.60
C MET A 171 -7.28 -6.80 -7.64
N SER A 172 -6.20 -6.58 -8.41
CA SER A 172 -6.15 -5.57 -9.48
C SER A 172 -6.48 -4.15 -8.96
N CYS A 173 -6.19 -3.87 -7.70
CA CYS A 173 -6.43 -2.55 -7.13
C CYS A 173 -5.32 -1.58 -7.52
N ASP A 174 -5.65 -0.30 -7.56
CA ASP A 174 -4.79 0.80 -7.99
C ASP A 174 -4.90 1.92 -6.95
N ILE A 175 -3.92 1.97 -6.04
CA ILE A 175 -3.80 3.00 -5.00
C ILE A 175 -2.70 3.95 -5.44
N ALA A 176 -3.07 5.13 -5.89
CA ALA A 176 -2.16 5.97 -6.64
C ALA A 176 -2.27 7.44 -6.27
N ASP A 177 -1.15 8.15 -6.45
CA ASP A 177 -1.08 9.61 -6.38
C ASP A 177 -1.71 10.10 -5.06
N GLY A 178 -1.09 9.81 -3.92
CA GLY A 178 -1.73 10.04 -2.63
C GLY A 178 -0.80 10.31 -1.47
N TRP A 179 -1.34 11.03 -0.48
CA TRP A 179 -0.64 11.36 0.76
C TRP A 179 -1.40 10.77 1.96
N ILE A 180 -0.74 9.93 2.74
CA ILE A 180 -1.29 9.38 3.98
C ILE A 180 -0.43 9.91 5.13
N ASN A 181 -1.02 10.77 5.96
CA ASN A 181 -0.34 11.46 7.04
C ASN A 181 -0.91 11.06 8.41
N LEU A 182 -0.25 10.11 9.05
CA LEU A 182 -0.56 9.62 10.38
C LEU A 182 0.57 9.94 11.37
N GLY A 183 1.38 10.96 11.08
CA GLY A 183 2.53 11.33 11.91
C GLY A 183 2.18 11.74 13.34
N ASN A 184 0.94 12.19 13.55
CA ASN A 184 0.40 12.56 14.86
C ASN A 184 -0.20 11.37 15.63
N SER A 185 -0.33 10.20 15.01
CA SER A 185 -0.97 9.01 15.58
C SER A 185 0.09 7.97 15.96
N PRO A 186 0.46 7.85 17.25
CA PRO A 186 1.36 6.79 17.69
C PRO A 186 0.81 5.41 17.33
N TYR A 187 1.69 4.47 17.01
CA TYR A 187 1.34 3.09 16.63
C TYR A 187 0.58 2.91 15.30
N ALA A 188 0.09 3.99 14.66
CA ALA A 188 -0.70 3.89 13.45
C ALA A 188 0.10 3.40 12.24
N VAL A 189 -0.60 2.81 11.27
CA VAL A 189 -0.05 2.27 10.02
C VAL A 189 -0.63 3.03 8.83
N CYS A 190 0.19 3.58 7.94
CA CYS A 190 -0.34 4.27 6.76
C CYS A 190 -1.11 3.31 5.85
N ILE A 191 -0.50 2.19 5.46
CA ILE A 191 -1.15 1.14 4.65
C ILE A 191 -0.87 -0.24 5.24
N LYS A 192 -1.94 -1.01 5.46
CA LYS A 192 -1.88 -2.42 5.83
C LYS A 192 -2.51 -3.28 4.75
N LEU A 193 -1.79 -4.32 4.30
CA LEU A 193 -2.32 -5.38 3.43
C LEU A 193 -2.36 -6.68 4.24
N SER A 194 -3.53 -7.30 4.36
CA SER A 194 -3.72 -8.50 5.18
C SER A 194 -4.89 -9.34 4.67
N GLY A 195 -4.58 -10.43 3.97
CA GLY A 195 -5.53 -11.38 3.40
C GLY A 195 -6.02 -12.46 4.36
N ASP A 196 -6.53 -13.54 3.78
CA ASP A 196 -7.14 -14.65 4.52
C ASP A 196 -6.57 -16.03 4.16
N ILE A 197 -6.43 -16.87 5.21
CA ILE A 197 -5.71 -18.13 5.39
C ILE A 197 -6.11 -19.30 4.47
N ASP A 198 -7.24 -19.24 3.77
CA ASP A 198 -7.80 -20.40 3.08
C ASP A 198 -7.31 -20.61 1.62
N GLY A 199 -6.02 -20.37 1.34
CA GLY A 199 -5.29 -21.09 0.28
C GLY A 199 -5.65 -20.86 -1.19
N GLY A 200 -6.01 -19.65 -1.62
CA GLY A 200 -6.30 -19.36 -3.04
C GLY A 200 -6.10 -17.92 -3.49
N ASP A 201 -4.94 -17.69 -4.11
CA ASP A 201 -4.53 -16.65 -5.08
C ASP A 201 -4.76 -15.14 -4.79
N THR A 202 -3.62 -14.50 -4.51
CA THR A 202 -3.07 -13.18 -4.83
C THR A 202 -3.77 -11.84 -4.54
N ASN A 203 -2.98 -10.94 -3.95
CA ASN A 203 -3.13 -9.49 -4.04
C ASN A 203 -2.34 -8.94 -5.25
N MET A 204 -2.85 -9.07 -6.47
CA MET A 204 -2.22 -8.42 -7.64
C MET A 204 -2.54 -6.93 -7.72
N SER A 205 -2.14 -6.15 -6.71
CA SER A 205 -2.45 -4.72 -6.64
C SER A 205 -1.22 -3.86 -6.89
N ARG A 206 -1.44 -2.67 -7.43
CA ARG A 206 -0.42 -1.65 -7.62
C ARG A 206 -0.65 -0.52 -6.62
N LEU A 207 0.41 -0.17 -5.90
CA LEU A 207 0.47 1.00 -5.04
C LEU A 207 1.59 1.88 -5.57
N HIS A 208 1.28 3.11 -5.98
CA HIS A 208 2.30 3.92 -6.64
C HIS A 208 2.18 5.42 -6.47
N ASN A 209 3.32 6.12 -6.52
CA ASN A 209 3.41 7.56 -6.30
C ASN A 209 2.75 7.98 -4.98
N LEU A 210 3.22 7.38 -3.88
CA LEU A 210 2.65 7.57 -2.55
C LEU A 210 3.64 8.25 -1.60
N HIS A 211 3.11 9.13 -0.76
CA HIS A 211 3.84 9.76 0.34
C HIS A 211 3.20 9.32 1.67
N LEU A 212 3.99 8.62 2.48
CA LEU A 212 3.52 7.97 3.71
C LEU A 212 4.24 8.59 4.91
N LEU A 213 3.58 9.48 5.64
CA LEU A 213 4.10 10.12 6.84
C LEU A 213 3.58 9.41 8.08
N TYR A 214 4.47 8.78 8.84
CA TYR A 214 4.13 7.98 10.03
C TYR A 214 4.85 8.49 11.28
N SER A 215 4.32 8.18 12.46
CA SER A 215 4.92 8.62 13.73
C SER A 215 6.23 7.88 14.01
N GLY A 216 7.27 8.61 14.44
CA GLY A 216 8.49 8.03 15.02
C GLY A 216 8.26 7.32 16.35
N THR A 217 7.05 7.43 16.92
CA THR A 217 6.64 6.70 18.12
C THR A 217 5.82 5.46 17.73
N ASN A 218 6.52 4.38 17.36
CA ASN A 218 5.94 3.09 16.94
C ASN A 218 5.08 3.11 15.66
N GLY A 219 5.08 4.18 14.87
CA GLY A 219 4.31 4.25 13.63
C GLY A 219 4.89 3.36 12.53
N ARG A 220 4.07 3.04 11.53
CA ARG A 220 4.51 2.35 10.31
C ARG A 220 4.03 3.03 9.05
N ALA A 221 4.86 3.07 8.01
CA ALA A 221 4.35 3.41 6.67
C ALA A 221 3.61 2.20 6.06
N LEU A 222 4.30 1.09 5.87
CA LEU A 222 3.71 -0.15 5.34
C LEU A 222 3.73 -1.28 6.37
N LEU A 223 2.62 -2.02 6.47
CA LEU A 223 2.57 -3.30 7.16
C LEU A 223 2.00 -4.35 6.21
N LEU A 224 2.85 -5.27 5.81
CA LEU A 224 2.55 -6.32 4.85
C LEU A 224 2.43 -7.63 5.59
N GLY A 225 1.20 -8.07 5.80
CA GLY A 225 0.88 -9.34 6.44
C GLY A 225 0.65 -10.43 5.40
N PHE A 226 -0.54 -11.02 5.40
CA PHE A 226 -0.89 -12.01 4.37
C PHE A 226 -1.17 -11.35 3.01
N CYS A 227 -0.11 -11.01 2.26
CA CYS A 227 -0.21 -10.46 0.91
C CYS A 227 0.94 -10.89 0.00
N ASP A 228 0.65 -10.94 -1.29
CA ASP A 228 1.60 -11.36 -2.30
C ASP A 228 1.36 -10.74 -3.67
N SER A 229 2.39 -10.77 -4.52
CA SER A 229 2.33 -10.30 -5.92
C SER A 229 1.92 -8.83 -6.11
N ASN A 230 2.15 -7.98 -5.11
CA ASN A 230 1.90 -6.54 -5.21
C ASN A 230 3.09 -5.82 -5.86
N LEU A 231 2.79 -4.75 -6.59
CA LEU A 231 3.78 -3.82 -7.12
C LEU A 231 3.71 -2.50 -6.35
N PHE A 232 4.78 -2.16 -5.66
CA PHE A 232 5.01 -0.88 -5.02
C PHE A 232 5.96 -0.06 -5.90
N ASP A 233 5.54 1.10 -6.38
CA ASP A 233 6.33 1.91 -7.31
C ASP A 233 6.35 3.37 -6.87
N THR A 234 7.53 3.90 -6.55
CA THR A 234 7.71 5.29 -6.10
C THR A 234 6.93 5.53 -4.80
N ILE A 235 7.40 4.84 -3.75
CA ILE A 235 6.86 4.96 -2.40
C ILE A 235 7.86 5.74 -1.55
N ASN A 236 7.42 6.86 -1.02
CA ASN A 236 8.23 7.72 -0.17
C ASN A 236 7.73 7.65 1.27
N CYS A 237 8.53 7.05 2.15
CA CYS A 237 8.23 6.94 3.57
C CYS A 237 8.91 8.08 4.33
N TYR A 238 8.17 8.74 5.21
CA TYR A 238 8.64 9.85 6.02
C TYR A 238 8.32 9.57 7.49
N ARG A 239 9.32 9.64 8.36
CA ARG A 239 9.15 9.51 9.80
C ARG A 239 8.96 10.90 10.42
N GLN A 240 7.87 11.10 11.16
CA GLN A 240 7.58 12.33 11.90
C GLN A 240 7.96 12.20 13.37
N GLY A 241 8.78 13.13 13.86
CA GLY A 241 9.19 13.16 15.27
C GLY A 241 10.38 12.26 15.57
N ALA A 242 10.71 12.15 16.86
CA ALA A 242 11.85 11.38 17.32
C ALA A 242 11.63 9.88 17.12
N ASP A 243 12.68 9.19 16.69
CA ASP A 243 12.70 7.73 16.58
C ASP A 243 12.83 7.11 17.98
N ASN A 244 11.91 6.23 18.32
CA ASN A 244 11.94 5.46 19.56
C ASN A 244 12.52 4.05 19.40
N GLY A 245 13.08 3.73 18.22
CA GLY A 245 13.63 2.41 17.87
C GLY A 245 12.56 1.36 17.60
N SER A 246 11.31 1.76 17.34
CA SER A 246 10.18 0.86 17.10
C SER A 246 9.25 1.32 15.98
N ALA A 247 9.64 2.36 15.24
CA ALA A 247 8.95 2.81 14.03
C ALA A 247 9.61 2.22 12.79
N TYR A 248 8.82 1.91 11.75
CA TYR A 248 9.32 1.22 10.56
C TYR A 248 8.68 1.74 9.27
N SER A 249 9.47 1.89 8.22
CA SER A 249 9.01 2.23 6.87
C SER A 249 8.25 1.06 6.25
N VAL A 250 8.73 -0.17 6.48
CA VAL A 250 7.98 -1.37 6.09
C VAL A 250 8.20 -2.51 7.10
N ILE A 251 7.10 -3.14 7.48
CA ILE A 251 7.09 -4.40 8.21
C ILE A 251 6.62 -5.50 7.28
N PHE A 252 7.39 -6.58 7.19
CA PHE A 252 6.98 -7.85 6.61
C PHE A 252 6.58 -8.80 7.75
N ASP A 253 5.28 -9.02 7.93
CA ASP A 253 4.70 -9.76 9.04
C ASP A 253 4.23 -11.16 8.60
N GLY A 254 5.15 -12.12 8.66
CA GLY A 254 4.86 -13.53 8.44
C GLY A 254 4.34 -14.27 9.66
N THR A 255 3.96 -13.56 10.72
CA THR A 255 3.18 -14.16 11.82
C THR A 255 1.70 -14.28 11.46
N GLU A 256 1.19 -13.47 10.51
CA GLU A 256 -0.19 -13.58 10.03
C GLU A 256 -0.41 -14.86 9.22
N GLN A 257 0.54 -15.21 8.34
CA GLN A 257 0.52 -16.44 7.56
C GLN A 257 1.96 -16.84 7.19
N VAL A 258 2.37 -18.03 7.61
CA VAL A 258 3.71 -18.57 7.32
C VAL A 258 3.95 -18.62 5.81
N GLY A 259 5.11 -18.08 5.39
CA GLY A 259 5.52 -18.00 3.99
C GLY A 259 5.04 -16.74 3.27
N TYR A 260 4.32 -15.85 3.96
CA TYR A 260 3.87 -14.55 3.48
C TYR A 260 4.38 -13.45 4.42
N PRO A 261 4.40 -12.18 4.02
CA PRO A 261 4.23 -11.67 2.65
C PRO A 261 5.25 -12.23 1.66
N ALA A 262 4.87 -12.41 0.40
CA ALA A 262 5.71 -13.03 -0.62
C ALA A 262 5.53 -12.41 -2.00
N GLN A 263 6.52 -12.51 -2.87
CA GLN A 263 6.49 -12.08 -4.26
C GLN A 263 6.11 -10.60 -4.47
N ASN A 264 6.26 -9.75 -3.44
CA ASN A 264 6.05 -8.32 -3.60
C ASN A 264 7.28 -7.68 -4.23
N THR A 265 7.04 -6.75 -5.14
CA THR A 265 8.08 -6.02 -5.87
C THR A 265 8.01 -4.55 -5.49
N PHE A 266 9.14 -3.99 -5.09
CA PHE A 266 9.31 -2.58 -4.80
C PHE A 266 10.22 -1.95 -5.85
N ILE A 267 9.82 -0.81 -6.40
CA ILE A 267 10.59 -0.02 -7.35
C ILE A 267 10.62 1.41 -6.83
N ASN A 268 11.81 2.03 -6.77
CA ASN A 268 11.98 3.40 -6.27
C ASN A 268 11.40 3.55 -4.85
N PHE A 269 11.83 2.68 -3.94
CA PHE A 269 11.36 2.68 -2.55
C PHE A 269 12.30 3.50 -1.68
N SER A 270 11.79 4.57 -1.07
CA SER A 270 12.52 5.39 -0.11
C SER A 270 12.09 5.04 1.30
N ALA A 271 12.97 4.36 2.04
CA ALA A 271 12.85 4.22 3.48
C ALA A 271 13.58 5.38 4.18
N THR A 272 13.22 5.67 5.42
CA THR A 272 14.15 6.37 6.32
C THR A 272 15.23 5.38 6.82
N SER A 273 16.34 5.85 7.40
CA SER A 273 17.48 4.98 7.79
C SER A 273 17.08 3.91 8.84
N ASP A 274 17.37 2.63 8.56
CA ASP A 274 17.21 1.43 9.41
C ASP A 274 15.76 1.00 9.74
N ASP A 275 14.87 1.08 8.74
CA ASP A 275 13.41 1.05 8.94
C ASP A 275 12.67 -0.17 8.37
N VAL A 276 13.35 -1.30 8.12
CA VAL A 276 12.71 -2.55 7.66
C VAL A 276 12.69 -3.58 8.78
N ALA A 277 11.51 -4.06 9.14
CA ALA A 277 11.33 -5.16 10.08
C ALA A 277 10.75 -6.40 9.41
N VAL A 278 11.19 -7.57 9.89
CA VAL A 278 10.63 -8.87 9.52
C VAL A 278 10.21 -9.58 10.79
N TYR A 279 8.96 -10.05 10.83
CA TYR A 279 8.43 -10.88 11.91
C TYR A 279 7.97 -12.22 11.35
N GLY A 280 8.26 -13.31 12.05
CA GLY A 280 7.89 -14.66 11.59
C GLY A 280 8.61 -15.10 10.31
N THR A 281 7.98 -16.02 9.58
CA THR A 281 8.56 -16.60 8.35
C THR A 281 7.88 -15.99 7.14
N ILE A 282 8.63 -15.22 6.35
CA ILE A 282 8.14 -14.57 5.14
C ILE A 282 8.57 -15.31 3.86
N GLY A 283 7.93 -14.99 2.75
CA GLY A 283 8.38 -15.40 1.42
C GLY A 283 9.33 -14.38 0.79
N ASP A 284 9.74 -14.65 -0.45
CA ASP A 284 10.69 -13.80 -1.18
C ASP A 284 10.08 -12.44 -1.56
N ASN A 285 10.72 -11.33 -1.21
CA ASN A 285 10.33 -9.99 -1.67
C ASN A 285 11.55 -9.28 -2.27
N ILE A 286 11.32 -8.44 -3.28
CA ILE A 286 12.41 -7.83 -4.06
C ILE A 286 12.30 -6.32 -4.16
N PHE A 287 13.45 -5.65 -4.04
CA PHE A 287 13.59 -4.21 -4.21
C PHE A 287 14.47 -3.88 -5.42
N TYR A 288 14.00 -2.95 -6.24
CA TYR A 288 14.76 -2.32 -7.31
C TYR A 288 14.86 -0.83 -7.01
N ASN A 289 16.08 -0.29 -7.03
CA ASN A 289 16.34 1.10 -6.68
C ASN A 289 15.87 1.45 -5.25
N TYR A 290 16.36 0.71 -4.26
CA TYR A 290 16.16 1.02 -2.83
C TYR A 290 16.96 2.27 -2.46
N GLN A 291 16.30 3.33 -2.02
CA GLN A 291 16.96 4.60 -1.71
C GLN A 291 17.46 4.56 -0.27
N THR A 292 18.79 4.62 -0.11
CA THR A 292 19.47 4.63 1.20
C THR A 292 19.71 6.04 1.74
N GLY A 293 19.39 7.09 0.95
CA GLY A 293 19.29 8.51 1.32
C GLY A 293 20.56 9.15 1.89
N ASP A 294 21.00 8.65 3.05
CA ASP A 294 22.05 9.18 3.93
C ASP A 294 22.96 8.07 4.48
N GLY A 295 23.11 6.94 3.79
CA GLY A 295 23.93 5.81 4.23
C GLY A 295 23.23 4.85 5.21
N GLY A 296 21.89 4.82 5.19
CA GLY A 296 21.09 3.87 5.97
C GLY A 296 21.35 2.42 5.56
N ALA A 297 21.15 1.48 6.49
CA ALA A 297 21.33 0.06 6.22
C ALA A 297 20.31 -0.44 5.19
N VAL A 298 20.77 -1.39 4.39
CA VAL A 298 19.92 -2.19 3.53
C VAL A 298 19.24 -3.30 4.34
N PRO A 299 18.08 -3.82 3.90
CA PRO A 299 17.45 -4.96 4.56
C PRO A 299 18.40 -6.16 4.67
N ASP A 300 18.50 -6.74 5.86
CA ASP A 300 19.26 -7.97 6.14
C ASP A 300 18.32 -9.11 6.50
N HIS A 301 17.86 -9.83 5.47
CA HIS A 301 17.03 -11.03 5.64
C HIS A 301 17.18 -11.92 4.39
N PRO A 302 17.28 -13.26 4.52
CA PRO A 302 17.50 -14.16 3.37
C PRO A 302 16.41 -14.07 2.28
N ASN A 303 15.18 -13.74 2.67
CA ASN A 303 14.05 -13.56 1.75
C ASN A 303 13.80 -12.10 1.33
N LEU A 304 14.67 -11.16 1.71
CA LEU A 304 14.65 -9.79 1.21
C LEU A 304 15.90 -9.58 0.36
N ARG A 305 15.73 -9.23 -0.90
CA ARG A 305 16.85 -8.99 -1.82
C ARG A 305 16.61 -7.75 -2.66
N GLY A 306 17.68 -7.14 -3.14
CA GLY A 306 17.53 -6.00 -4.02
C GLY A 306 18.80 -5.29 -4.39
N VAL A 307 18.62 -4.16 -5.06
CA VAL A 307 19.68 -3.24 -5.47
C VAL A 307 19.32 -1.83 -5.03
N THR A 308 20.27 -1.14 -4.40
CA THR A 308 20.13 0.25 -3.97
C THR A 308 20.27 1.24 -5.13
N GLN A 309 19.95 2.52 -4.88
CA GLN A 309 20.06 3.60 -5.87
C GLN A 309 21.48 3.85 -6.41
N ASP A 310 22.50 3.52 -5.62
CA ASP A 310 23.92 3.62 -5.95
C ASP A 310 24.52 2.28 -6.42
N GLY A 311 23.68 1.25 -6.63
CA GLY A 311 24.08 -0.01 -7.25
C GLY A 311 24.62 -1.06 -6.28
N HIS A 312 24.46 -0.90 -4.97
CA HIS A 312 24.78 -1.94 -4.00
C HIS A 312 23.71 -3.03 -3.98
N HIS A 313 24.15 -4.28 -4.07
CA HIS A 313 23.28 -5.44 -3.97
C HIS A 313 23.16 -5.88 -2.51
N PHE A 314 21.97 -6.31 -2.08
CA PHE A 314 21.73 -6.87 -0.75
C PHE A 314 20.82 -8.10 -0.80
N GLY A 315 20.90 -8.91 0.26
CA GLY A 315 20.24 -10.21 0.32
C GLY A 315 20.97 -11.29 -0.47
N SER A 316 20.45 -12.51 -0.39
CA SER A 316 21.02 -13.67 -1.08
C SER A 316 20.62 -13.67 -2.55
N PHE A 317 21.58 -13.36 -3.43
CA PHE A 317 21.47 -13.69 -4.85
C PHE A 317 22.05 -15.08 -5.06
N ASP A 318 21.23 -16.03 -5.52
CA ASP A 318 21.74 -17.33 -5.94
C ASP A 318 22.50 -17.18 -7.26
N PHE A 319 23.81 -16.98 -7.15
CA PHE A 319 24.72 -16.94 -8.31
C PHE A 319 24.87 -18.30 -8.98
N ALA A 320 24.31 -19.39 -8.44
CA ALA A 320 24.44 -20.72 -9.04
C ALA A 320 23.74 -20.86 -10.39
N ASN A 321 22.77 -19.99 -10.68
CA ASN A 321 21.97 -20.02 -11.91
C ASN A 321 22.24 -18.85 -12.87
N LEU A 322 23.30 -18.06 -12.65
CA LEU A 322 23.74 -17.04 -13.59
C LEU A 322 24.26 -17.71 -14.87
N LYS A 323 23.38 -17.81 -15.88
CA LYS A 323 23.76 -18.20 -17.23
C LYS A 323 24.66 -17.12 -17.82
N SER A 324 25.97 -17.38 -17.77
CA SER A 324 27.05 -16.79 -18.57
C SER A 324 26.72 -15.43 -19.20
N SER A 325 26.91 -14.35 -18.44
CA SER A 325 27.52 -13.18 -19.06
C SER A 325 28.96 -13.58 -19.45
N ASN A 326 29.58 -12.87 -20.39
CA ASN A 326 30.96 -13.16 -20.85
C ASN A 326 32.03 -13.10 -19.72
N ASP A 327 31.63 -12.79 -18.49
CA ASP A 327 32.46 -12.68 -17.28
C ASP A 327 32.18 -13.81 -16.24
N LEU A 328 31.35 -14.80 -16.56
CA LEU A 328 31.07 -15.99 -15.74
C LEU A 328 31.26 -17.27 -16.55
N GLU A 329 32.41 -17.93 -16.37
CA GLU A 329 32.69 -19.26 -16.93
C GLU A 329 32.42 -20.34 -15.88
N THR A 330 31.42 -21.19 -16.12
CA THR A 330 31.15 -22.40 -15.33
C THR A 330 31.93 -23.58 -15.90
N THR A 331 33.09 -23.90 -15.34
CA THR A 331 33.82 -25.15 -15.67
C THR A 331 34.02 -25.98 -14.42
N GLY A 332 33.28 -27.10 -14.30
CA GLY A 332 33.58 -28.32 -13.52
C GLY A 332 33.95 -28.26 -12.02
N SER A 333 34.32 -27.10 -11.48
CA SER A 333 34.84 -26.92 -10.11
C SER A 333 34.52 -25.51 -9.60
N GLY A 334 33.25 -25.28 -9.23
CA GLY A 334 32.81 -24.08 -8.51
C GLY A 334 32.51 -22.85 -9.38
N ASN A 335 31.40 -22.18 -9.07
CA ASN A 335 31.02 -20.89 -9.64
C ASN A 335 31.88 -19.78 -9.02
N GLY A 336 32.36 -18.82 -9.81
CA GLY A 336 33.15 -17.68 -9.32
C GLY A 336 33.12 -16.49 -10.27
N LEU A 337 33.25 -15.27 -9.73
CA LEU A 337 33.29 -14.02 -10.48
C LEU A 337 34.65 -13.87 -11.18
N ILE A 338 34.67 -13.60 -12.49
CA ILE A 338 35.91 -13.28 -13.18
C ILE A 338 36.16 -11.78 -13.14
N VAL A 339 37.32 -11.37 -12.62
CA VAL A 339 37.80 -9.99 -12.67
C VAL A 339 39.09 -9.92 -13.48
N LYS A 340 39.29 -8.81 -14.19
CA LYS A 340 40.50 -8.55 -15.00
C LYS A 340 41.30 -7.41 -14.38
N THR A 341 42.62 -7.46 -14.50
CA THR A 341 43.43 -6.27 -14.23
C THR A 341 43.08 -5.16 -15.23
N PRO A 342 43.23 -3.87 -14.86
CA PRO A 342 42.88 -2.75 -15.74
C PRO A 342 43.58 -2.77 -17.11
N ASP A 343 44.79 -3.34 -17.16
CA ASP A 343 45.58 -3.55 -18.38
C ASP A 343 45.17 -4.80 -19.18
N GLY A 344 44.20 -5.57 -18.68
CA GLY A 344 43.72 -6.81 -19.27
C GLY A 344 44.69 -8.00 -19.20
N THR A 345 45.86 -7.85 -18.57
CA THR A 345 46.94 -8.86 -18.63
C THR A 345 46.70 -10.06 -17.72
N LYS A 346 45.87 -9.92 -16.68
CA LYS A 346 45.54 -10.99 -15.73
C LYS A 346 44.05 -11.13 -15.55
N ARG A 347 43.60 -12.38 -15.42
CA ARG A 347 42.24 -12.77 -15.07
C ARG A 347 42.28 -13.46 -13.72
N TYR A 348 41.39 -13.11 -12.81
CA TYR A 348 41.22 -13.79 -11.53
C TYR A 348 39.80 -14.34 -11.44
N ARG A 349 39.66 -15.55 -10.93
CA ARG A 349 38.40 -16.10 -10.45
C ARG A 349 38.31 -15.86 -8.95
N ILE A 350 37.31 -15.10 -8.52
CA ILE A 350 36.98 -14.88 -7.11
C ILE A 350 35.82 -15.79 -6.74
N TYR A 351 35.97 -16.60 -5.70
CA TYR A 351 34.93 -17.52 -5.24
C TYR A 351 34.98 -17.70 -3.72
N VAL A 352 33.89 -18.18 -3.14
CA VAL A 352 33.83 -18.59 -1.73
C VAL A 352 34.05 -20.10 -1.67
N SER A 353 35.06 -20.54 -0.93
CA SER A 353 35.34 -21.97 -0.74
C SER A 353 34.26 -22.65 0.10
N ASN A 354 34.23 -23.99 0.08
CA ASN A 354 33.31 -24.77 0.93
C ASN A 354 33.53 -24.54 2.44
N ALA A 355 34.66 -23.95 2.84
CA ALA A 355 34.95 -23.55 4.21
C ALA A 355 34.51 -22.11 4.53
N GLY A 356 33.79 -21.43 3.61
CA GLY A 356 33.33 -20.06 3.76
C GLY A 356 34.39 -18.98 3.52
N ALA A 357 35.63 -19.36 3.20
CA ALA A 357 36.71 -18.40 2.94
C ALA A 357 36.63 -17.83 1.51
N LEU A 358 36.68 -16.50 1.38
CA LEU A 358 36.87 -15.82 0.10
C LEU A 358 38.26 -16.15 -0.46
N SER A 359 38.32 -16.66 -1.68
CA SER A 359 39.54 -17.07 -2.37
C SER A 359 39.61 -16.43 -3.76
N ALA A 360 40.82 -16.13 -4.21
CA ALA A 360 41.08 -15.66 -5.57
C ALA A 360 42.12 -16.57 -6.24
N GLN A 361 41.78 -17.09 -7.42
CA GLN A 361 42.67 -17.91 -8.25
C GLN A 361 43.00 -17.14 -9.53
N LEU A 362 44.29 -17.01 -9.86
CA LEU A 362 44.71 -16.51 -11.16
C LEU A 362 44.35 -17.55 -12.24
N LEU A 363 43.71 -17.11 -13.33
CA LEU A 363 43.31 -17.93 -14.47
C LEU A 363 44.31 -17.90 -15.61
#